data_AF-A0A3R9VNR9-F1
#
_entry.id   AF-A0A3R9VNR9-F1
#
_cell.length_a   1.000
_cell.length_b   1.000
_cell.length_c   1.000
_cell.angle_alpha   90.00
_cell.angle_beta   90.00
_cell.angle_gamma   90.00
#
_symmetry.space_group_name_H-M   'P 1'
#
loop_
_entity.id
_entity.type
_entity.pdbx_description
1 polymer ?
#
loop_
_entity_poly.entity_id
_entity_poly.type
_entity_poly.pdbx_seq_one_letter_code
_entity_poly.pdbx_strand_id
1 'polypeptide(L)'
;MSSNETKGIIPHQREPLSSEAQKQWDLMRRMATAVRLRIYRRTGLPGGEIDDIEAKVWESVYRRLLLSGPLDGKVDAYLSTVVGQKVGEHLAELAEWAAKVVVNGDEILERQPCPGPEEQSLADLAPALKILRGSMSDFQLRAFVLAEAYGMKAPFIAKALGGTATANSVRDALRHARRKRTLLFGDIAGD
;
A
#
# COMPACT_ATOMS: atom_id res chain seq x y z
N MET A 1 -20.64 52.89 -0.33
CA MET A 1 -19.33 53.01 -1.02
C MET A 1 -18.46 51.91 -0.46
N SER A 2 -18.14 50.93 -1.32
CA SER A 2 -17.39 49.72 -1.01
C SER A 2 -15.92 50.02 -0.78
N SER A 3 -15.32 49.35 0.20
CA SER A 3 -13.92 48.94 0.17
C SER A 3 -13.83 47.53 0.76
N ASN A 4 -14.03 46.53 -0.10
CA ASN A 4 -13.66 45.15 0.18
C ASN A 4 -12.20 44.99 -0.23
N GLU A 5 -11.29 45.00 0.73
CA GLU A 5 -9.90 44.58 0.52
C GLU A 5 -9.88 43.07 0.30
N THR A 6 -9.83 42.66 -0.96
CA THR A 6 -9.38 41.33 -1.35
C THR A 6 -7.94 41.15 -0.91
N LYS A 7 -7.74 40.51 0.25
CA LYS A 7 -6.46 39.89 0.62
C LYS A 7 -6.06 38.93 -0.49
N GLY A 8 -5.03 39.31 -1.24
CA GLY A 8 -4.42 38.48 -2.26
C GLY A 8 -4.01 37.14 -1.66
N ILE A 9 -4.56 36.08 -2.24
CA ILE A 9 -4.08 34.72 -2.07
C ILE A 9 -2.68 34.71 -2.70
N ILE A 10 -1.63 34.77 -1.87
CA ILE A 10 -0.26 34.60 -2.35
C ILE A 10 -0.17 33.16 -2.88
N PRO A 11 0.12 32.95 -4.17
CA PRO A 11 0.39 31.61 -4.67
C PRO A 11 1.65 31.12 -3.95
N HIS A 12 1.57 29.93 -3.32
CA HIS A 12 2.73 29.24 -2.76
C HIS A 12 3.76 29.03 -3.87
N GLN A 13 4.66 30.00 -4.06
CA GLN A 13 5.86 29.82 -4.86
C GLN A 13 6.66 28.74 -4.14
N ARG A 14 6.69 27.54 -4.72
CA ARG A 14 7.54 26.46 -4.24
C ARG A 14 8.96 26.98 -4.32
N GLU A 15 9.60 27.18 -3.17
CA GLU A 15 11.00 27.58 -3.14
C GLU A 15 11.81 26.57 -3.97
N PRO A 16 12.64 27.03 -4.92
CA PRO A 16 13.44 26.13 -5.72
C PRO A 16 14.50 25.45 -4.85
N LEU A 17 14.84 24.20 -5.17
CA LEU A 17 15.96 23.52 -4.53
C LEU A 17 17.27 24.29 -4.75
N SER A 18 18.18 24.24 -3.78
CA SER A 18 19.55 24.73 -3.99
C SER A 18 20.22 23.97 -5.16
N SER A 19 21.18 24.60 -5.83
CA SER A 19 21.85 24.00 -7.01
C SER A 19 22.39 22.59 -6.75
N GLU A 20 22.99 22.36 -5.57
CA GLU A 20 23.52 21.04 -5.22
C GLU A 20 22.41 20.03 -4.89
N ALA A 21 21.36 20.44 -4.19
CA ALA A 21 20.19 19.60 -3.94
C ALA A 21 19.48 19.23 -5.25
N GLN A 22 19.43 20.14 -6.22
CA GLN A 22 18.87 19.90 -7.55
C GLN A 22 19.67 18.85 -8.32
N LYS A 23 21.01 18.91 -8.31
CA LYS A 23 21.85 17.87 -8.93
C LYS A 23 21.61 16.49 -8.30
N GLN A 24 21.52 16.43 -6.97
CA GLN A 24 21.23 15.18 -6.26
C GLN A 24 19.83 14.65 -6.59
N TRP A 25 18.83 15.53 -6.68
CA TRP A 25 17.48 15.18 -7.12
C TRP A 25 17.48 14.58 -8.53
N ASP A 26 18.17 15.21 -9.47
CA ASP A 26 18.27 14.73 -10.85
C ASP A 26 19.01 13.38 -10.93
N LEU A 27 20.05 13.20 -10.12
CA LEU A 27 20.74 11.91 -9.99
C LEU A 27 19.80 10.82 -9.46
N MET A 28 19.04 11.10 -8.41
CA MET A 28 18.09 10.15 -7.82
C MET A 28 16.98 9.76 -8.79
N ARG A 29 16.44 10.72 -9.56
CA ARG A 29 15.40 10.43 -10.57
C ARG A 29 15.87 9.46 -11.64
N ARG A 30 17.15 9.47 -12.00
CA ARG A 30 17.73 8.46 -12.92
C ARG A 30 17.73 7.05 -12.34
N MET A 31 17.54 6.91 -11.03
CA MET A 31 17.48 5.63 -10.33
C MET A 31 16.03 5.10 -10.17
N ALA A 32 15.04 5.70 -10.85
CA ALA A 32 13.63 5.34 -10.68
C ALA A 32 13.34 3.85 -10.92
N THR A 33 13.89 3.26 -11.98
CA THR A 33 13.75 1.82 -12.24
C THR A 33 14.30 0.97 -11.09
N ALA A 34 15.43 1.37 -10.50
CA ALA A 34 16.01 0.65 -9.36
C ALA A 34 15.16 0.80 -8.09
N VAL A 35 14.53 1.96 -7.88
CA VAL A 35 13.58 2.20 -6.78
C VAL A 35 12.37 1.29 -6.93
N ARG A 36 11.71 1.28 -8.10
CA ARG A 36 10.57 0.39 -8.38
C ARG A 36 10.90 -1.08 -8.14
N LEU A 37 12.07 -1.53 -8.60
CA LEU A 37 12.52 -2.91 -8.38
C LEU A 37 12.74 -3.22 -6.90
N ARG A 38 13.26 -2.28 -6.10
CA ARG A 38 13.43 -2.44 -4.65
C ARG A 38 12.08 -2.51 -3.94
N ILE A 39 11.10 -1.69 -4.34
CA ILE A 39 9.74 -1.72 -3.82
C ILE A 39 9.13 -3.10 -4.10
N TYR A 40 9.15 -3.54 -5.35
CA TYR A 40 8.62 -4.84 -5.74
C TYR A 40 9.26 -6.00 -4.96
N ARG A 41 10.60 -6.04 -4.86
CA ARG A 41 11.30 -7.09 -4.11
C ARG A 41 10.92 -7.14 -2.62
N ARG A 42 10.54 -6.00 -2.04
CA ARG A 42 10.18 -5.89 -0.62
C ARG A 42 8.70 -6.13 -0.32
N THR A 43 7.84 -6.09 -1.34
CA THR A 43 6.37 -6.11 -1.17
C THR A 43 5.68 -7.21 -1.97
N GLY A 44 6.22 -7.57 -3.13
CA GLY A 44 5.59 -8.47 -4.09
C GLY A 44 4.24 -7.96 -4.63
N LEU A 45 3.93 -6.68 -4.44
CA LEU A 45 2.67 -6.04 -4.79
C LEU A 45 2.52 -5.82 -6.31
N PRO A 46 1.29 -5.63 -6.82
CA PRO A 46 1.02 -5.25 -8.21
C PRO A 46 1.51 -3.84 -8.54
N GLY A 47 1.43 -3.47 -9.83
CA GLY A 47 1.92 -2.19 -10.35
C GLY A 47 1.33 -0.95 -9.66
N GLY A 48 0.01 -0.93 -9.41
CA GLY A 48 -0.66 0.25 -8.82
C GLY A 48 -0.13 0.60 -7.43
N GLU A 49 0.01 -0.39 -6.54
CA GLU A 49 0.55 -0.17 -5.20
C GLU A 49 2.04 0.21 -5.23
N ILE A 50 2.80 -0.27 -6.23
CA ILE A 50 4.19 0.16 -6.43
C ILE A 50 4.24 1.65 -6.80
N ASP A 51 3.34 2.12 -7.66
CA ASP A 51 3.27 3.51 -8.09
C ASP A 51 2.97 4.43 -6.90
N ASP A 52 2.04 4.03 -6.02
CA ASP A 52 1.70 4.77 -4.80
C ASP A 52 2.88 4.87 -3.82
N ILE A 53 3.59 3.75 -3.58
CA ILE A 53 4.79 3.76 -2.74
C ILE A 53 5.88 4.61 -3.39
N GLU A 54 6.08 4.51 -4.70
CA GLU A 54 7.06 5.29 -5.43
C GLU A 54 6.78 6.80 -5.31
N ALA A 55 5.52 7.22 -5.46
CA ALA A 55 5.12 8.62 -5.27
C ALA A 55 5.46 9.12 -3.85
N LYS A 56 5.15 8.32 -2.81
CA LYS A 56 5.51 8.63 -1.40
C LYS A 56 7.02 8.72 -1.18
N VAL A 57 7.81 7.86 -1.85
CA VAL A 57 9.28 7.90 -1.79
C VAL A 57 9.80 9.20 -2.39
N TRP A 58 9.35 9.55 -3.61
CA TRP A 58 9.80 10.76 -4.29
C TRP A 58 9.39 12.03 -3.57
N GLU A 59 8.16 12.10 -3.04
CA GLU A 59 7.73 13.22 -2.23
C GLU A 59 8.61 13.38 -0.98
N SER A 60 8.88 12.28 -0.26
CA SER A 60 9.69 12.30 0.95
C SER A 60 11.12 12.77 0.67
N VAL A 61 11.73 12.31 -0.42
CA VAL A 61 13.06 12.73 -0.84
C VAL A 61 13.08 14.21 -1.22
N TYR A 62 12.14 14.65 -2.07
CA TYR A 62 12.07 16.03 -2.51
C TYR A 62 11.88 16.98 -1.33
N ARG A 63 10.96 16.64 -0.42
CA ARG A 63 10.70 17.43 0.78
C ARG A 63 11.94 17.50 1.69
N ARG A 64 12.72 16.42 1.83
CA ARG A 64 13.97 16.44 2.61
C ARG A 64 15.02 17.36 1.98
N LEU A 65 15.17 17.32 0.66
CA LEU A 65 16.12 18.17 -0.06
C LEU A 65 15.72 19.65 0.03
N LEU A 66 14.42 19.93 -0.04
CA LEU A 66 13.86 21.27 0.10
C LEU A 66 14.12 21.84 1.50
N LEU A 67 13.79 21.08 2.54
CA LEU A 67 13.80 21.59 3.91
C LEU A 67 15.18 21.60 4.58
N SER A 68 16.06 20.66 4.23
CA SER A 68 17.36 20.54 4.90
C SER A 68 18.54 20.42 3.95
N GLY A 69 18.35 20.80 2.69
CA GLY A 69 19.42 20.91 1.70
C GLY A 69 19.97 19.57 1.21
N PRO A 70 21.12 19.58 0.51
CA PRO A 70 21.73 18.39 -0.05
C PRO A 70 22.12 17.39 1.04
N LEU A 71 22.24 16.11 0.64
CA LEU A 71 22.66 15.03 1.52
C LEU A 71 24.17 15.00 1.67
N ASP A 72 24.63 14.87 2.91
CA ASP A 72 26.01 14.55 3.26
C ASP A 72 26.20 13.02 3.19
N GLY A 73 26.44 12.48 1.98
CA GLY A 73 26.78 11.07 1.81
C GLY A 73 26.27 10.40 0.54
N LYS A 74 26.20 9.06 0.57
CA LYS A 74 25.80 8.25 -0.58
C LYS A 74 24.29 8.33 -0.81
N VAL A 75 23.91 9.03 -1.87
CA VAL A 75 22.54 9.16 -2.38
C VAL A 75 21.79 7.81 -2.44
N ASP A 76 22.44 6.75 -2.94
CA ASP A 76 21.80 5.43 -3.06
C ASP A 76 21.44 4.80 -1.71
N ALA A 77 22.32 4.97 -0.71
CA ALA A 77 22.08 4.44 0.63
C ALA A 77 20.89 5.15 1.29
N TYR A 78 20.82 6.48 1.15
CA TYR A 78 19.68 7.25 1.62
C TYR A 78 18.38 6.82 0.94
N LEU A 79 18.39 6.66 -0.38
CA LEU A 79 17.22 6.24 -1.14
C LEU A 79 16.74 4.85 -0.73
N SER A 80 17.66 3.91 -0.48
CA SER A 80 17.33 2.58 0.04
C SER A 80 16.63 2.63 1.40
N THR A 81 17.07 3.53 2.29
CA THR A 81 16.44 3.78 3.60
C THR A 81 15.02 4.32 3.43
N VAL A 82 14.83 5.36 2.61
CA VAL A 82 13.50 5.95 2.36
C VAL A 82 12.55 4.91 1.74
N VAL A 83 13.00 4.12 0.77
CA VAL A 83 12.20 3.02 0.21
C VAL A 83 11.81 2.02 1.28
N GLY A 84 12.75 1.61 2.14
CA GLY A 84 12.46 0.69 3.24
C GLY A 84 11.40 1.23 4.19
N GLN A 85 11.50 2.50 4.56
CA GLN A 85 10.54 3.19 5.42
C GLN A 85 9.15 3.28 4.77
N LYS A 86 9.06 3.79 3.54
CA LYS A 86 7.77 3.98 2.85
C LYS A 86 7.06 2.69 2.51
N VAL A 87 7.82 1.63 2.20
CA VAL A 87 7.26 0.27 2.10
C VAL A 87 6.68 -0.17 3.45
N GLY A 88 7.39 0.04 4.56
CA GLY A 88 6.91 -0.33 5.89
C GLY A 88 5.62 0.39 6.27
N GLU A 89 5.59 1.72 6.09
CA GLU A 89 4.41 2.56 6.33
C GLU A 89 3.21 2.09 5.49
N HIS A 90 3.41 1.89 4.19
CA HIS A 90 2.32 1.48 3.30
C HIS A 90 1.80 0.07 3.60
N LEU A 91 2.66 -0.90 3.93
CA LEU A 91 2.20 -2.23 4.37
C LEU A 91 1.41 -2.17 5.68
N ALA A 92 1.78 -1.26 6.61
CA ALA A 92 1.02 -1.04 7.84
C ALA A 92 -0.36 -0.41 7.55
N GLU A 93 -0.42 0.56 6.63
CA GLU A 93 -1.68 1.14 6.15
C GLU A 93 -2.60 0.04 5.57
N LEU A 94 -2.09 -0.81 4.68
CA LEU A 94 -2.86 -1.93 4.12
C LEU A 94 -3.36 -2.89 5.22
N ALA A 95 -2.51 -3.22 6.19
CA ALA A 95 -2.87 -4.10 7.31
C ALA A 95 -3.94 -3.49 8.22
N GLU A 96 -3.92 -2.17 8.42
CA GLU A 96 -4.96 -1.42 9.14
C GLU A 96 -6.26 -1.37 8.35
N TRP A 97 -6.18 -1.15 7.03
CA TRP A 97 -7.33 -1.20 6.13
C TRP A 97 -7.99 -2.57 6.13
N ALA A 98 -7.20 -3.64 6.04
CA ALA A 98 -7.73 -4.99 6.16
C ALA A 98 -8.45 -5.21 7.50
N ALA A 99 -7.95 -4.65 8.60
CA ALA A 99 -8.65 -4.72 9.89
C ALA A 99 -9.99 -3.96 9.85
N LYS A 100 -10.02 -2.75 9.27
CA LYS A 100 -11.27 -1.98 9.11
C LYS A 100 -12.29 -2.72 8.25
N VAL A 101 -11.87 -3.32 7.13
CA VAL A 101 -12.75 -4.13 6.26
C VAL A 101 -13.30 -5.35 7.00
N VAL A 102 -12.49 -5.99 7.85
CA VAL A 102 -12.96 -7.12 8.66
C VAL A 102 -14.01 -6.69 9.68
N VAL A 103 -13.91 -5.50 10.26
CA VAL A 103 -14.87 -5.01 11.27
C VAL A 103 -16.13 -4.40 10.62
N ASN A 104 -15.97 -3.56 9.60
CA ASN A 104 -17.02 -2.70 9.05
C ASN A 104 -17.43 -3.04 7.61
N GLY A 105 -17.03 -4.19 7.07
CA GLY A 105 -17.07 -4.49 5.62
C GLY A 105 -18.42 -4.45 4.87
N ASP A 106 -19.52 -4.04 5.50
CA ASP A 106 -20.74 -3.64 4.79
C ASP A 106 -20.73 -2.14 4.41
N GLU A 107 -19.96 -1.31 5.14
CA GLU A 107 -19.87 0.16 4.97
C GLU A 107 -18.62 0.61 4.19
N ILE A 108 -17.58 -0.24 4.09
CA ILE A 108 -16.31 0.11 3.45
C ILE A 108 -16.27 -0.42 2.02
N LEU A 109 -16.93 0.29 1.11
CA LEU A 109 -16.85 0.07 -0.34
C LEU A 109 -16.12 1.22 -1.08
N GLU A 110 -15.76 2.30 -0.37
CA GLU A 110 -15.35 3.56 -0.99
C GLU A 110 -13.84 3.71 -1.28
N ARG A 111 -13.01 2.75 -0.89
CA ARG A 111 -11.62 2.66 -1.39
C ARG A 111 -11.54 1.48 -2.35
N GLN A 112 -11.72 1.75 -3.64
CA GLN A 112 -11.32 0.81 -4.68
C GLN A 112 -9.80 0.92 -4.87
N PRO A 113 -8.98 -0.04 -4.41
CA PRO A 113 -7.70 -0.26 -5.07
C PRO A 113 -8.01 -0.57 -6.53
N CYS A 114 -7.20 -0.06 -7.47
CA CYS A 114 -7.33 -0.36 -8.88
C CYS A 114 -7.00 -1.86 -9.04
N PRO A 115 -7.99 -2.75 -9.24
CA PRO A 115 -7.70 -4.17 -9.19
C PRO A 115 -6.79 -4.52 -10.37
N GLY A 116 -5.67 -5.17 -10.08
CA GLY A 116 -4.97 -5.96 -11.08
C GLY A 116 -5.92 -7.02 -11.68
N PRO A 117 -5.58 -7.61 -12.83
CA PRO A 117 -6.46 -8.56 -13.53
C PRO A 117 -6.85 -9.81 -12.72
N GLU A 118 -6.14 -10.11 -11.62
CA GLU A 118 -6.41 -11.24 -10.72
C GLU A 118 -7.01 -10.82 -9.36
N GLU A 119 -7.20 -9.51 -9.12
CA GLU A 119 -7.67 -8.97 -7.84
C GLU A 119 -9.19 -8.83 -7.84
N GLN A 120 -9.84 -9.30 -6.77
CA GLN A 120 -11.27 -9.13 -6.60
C GLN A 120 -11.54 -7.75 -6.00
N SER A 121 -12.58 -7.07 -6.49
CA SER A 121 -13.00 -5.84 -5.84
C SER A 121 -13.48 -6.15 -4.42
N LEU A 122 -13.38 -5.17 -3.51
CA LEU A 122 -13.92 -5.32 -2.16
C LEU A 122 -15.44 -5.60 -2.18
N ALA A 123 -16.15 -5.10 -3.18
CA ALA A 123 -17.57 -5.38 -3.38
C ALA A 123 -17.81 -6.86 -3.67
N ASP A 124 -16.97 -7.50 -4.50
CA ASP A 124 -17.06 -8.92 -4.81
C ASP A 124 -16.69 -9.79 -3.59
N LEU A 125 -15.82 -9.28 -2.72
CA LEU A 125 -15.40 -9.97 -1.50
C LEU A 125 -16.39 -9.84 -0.34
N ALA A 126 -17.24 -8.82 -0.32
CA ALA A 126 -18.13 -8.54 0.81
C ALA A 126 -19.06 -9.73 1.18
N PRO A 127 -19.73 -10.41 0.22
CA PRO A 127 -20.54 -11.58 0.54
C PRO A 127 -19.70 -12.73 1.14
N ALA A 128 -18.50 -12.96 0.62
CA ALA A 128 -17.60 -13.99 1.15
C ALA A 128 -17.13 -13.64 2.57
N LEU A 129 -16.73 -12.39 2.81
CA LEU A 129 -16.29 -11.91 4.12
C LEU A 129 -17.38 -12.05 5.18
N LYS A 130 -18.63 -11.70 4.85
CA LYS A 130 -19.77 -11.84 5.76
C LYS A 130 -19.92 -13.27 6.29
N ILE A 131 -19.74 -14.27 5.42
CA ILE A 131 -19.86 -15.67 5.83
C ILE A 131 -18.60 -16.13 6.57
N LEU A 132 -17.40 -15.76 6.08
CA LEU A 132 -16.14 -16.18 6.69
C LEU A 132 -15.98 -15.64 8.12
N ARG A 133 -16.51 -14.45 8.43
CA ARG A 133 -16.49 -13.85 9.78
C ARG A 133 -17.01 -14.77 10.88
N GLY A 134 -18.04 -15.56 10.61
CA GLY A 134 -18.61 -16.48 11.61
C GLY A 134 -17.75 -17.70 11.91
N SER A 135 -16.66 -17.91 11.19
CA SER A 135 -15.95 -19.20 11.19
C SER A 135 -14.43 -19.10 11.09
N MET A 136 -13.88 -17.89 11.05
CA MET A 136 -12.45 -17.62 10.91
C MET A 136 -12.02 -16.58 11.94
N SER A 137 -10.76 -16.62 12.36
CA SER A 137 -10.21 -15.59 13.24
C SER A 137 -9.90 -14.30 12.48
N ASP A 138 -9.83 -13.18 13.19
CA ASP A 138 -9.45 -11.88 12.63
C ASP A 138 -8.14 -11.94 11.85
N PHE A 139 -7.15 -12.69 12.35
CA PHE A 139 -5.90 -12.91 11.64
C PHE A 139 -6.13 -13.52 10.26
N GLN A 140 -6.93 -14.57 10.18
CA GLN A 140 -7.19 -15.28 8.93
C GLN A 140 -8.00 -14.42 7.95
N LEU A 141 -8.96 -13.65 8.46
CA LEU A 141 -9.77 -12.74 7.65
C LEU A 141 -8.93 -11.59 7.09
N ARG A 142 -8.07 -10.98 7.90
CA ARG A 142 -7.14 -9.94 7.44
C ARG A 142 -6.16 -10.49 6.40
N ALA A 143 -5.62 -11.68 6.62
CA ALA A 143 -4.78 -12.34 5.63
C ALA A 143 -5.52 -12.60 4.30
N PHE A 144 -6.78 -13.03 4.37
CA PHE A 144 -7.64 -13.21 3.20
C PHE A 144 -7.88 -11.91 2.43
N VAL A 145 -8.23 -10.81 3.12
CA VAL A 145 -8.40 -9.49 2.48
C VAL A 145 -7.11 -9.04 1.79
N LEU A 146 -5.97 -9.11 2.47
CA LEU A 146 -4.68 -8.71 1.89
C LEU A 146 -4.30 -9.53 0.66
N ALA A 147 -4.66 -10.81 0.63
CA ALA A 147 -4.38 -11.67 -0.53
C ALA A 147 -5.34 -11.42 -1.70
N GLU A 148 -6.65 -11.38 -1.45
CA GLU A 148 -7.66 -11.38 -2.51
C GLU A 148 -7.96 -9.97 -3.06
N ALA A 149 -7.84 -8.93 -2.22
CA ALA A 149 -8.12 -7.55 -2.62
C ALA A 149 -6.86 -6.78 -3.07
N TYR A 150 -5.68 -7.17 -2.57
CA TYR A 150 -4.42 -6.44 -2.81
C TYR A 150 -3.31 -7.31 -3.43
N GLY A 151 -3.64 -8.55 -3.83
CA GLY A 151 -2.69 -9.45 -4.51
C GLY A 151 -1.46 -9.84 -3.68
N MET A 152 -1.47 -9.63 -2.36
CA MET A 152 -0.27 -9.81 -1.54
C MET A 152 0.11 -11.29 -1.41
N LYS A 153 1.41 -11.57 -1.52
CA LYS A 153 1.95 -12.93 -1.30
C LYS A 153 2.15 -13.20 0.18
N ALA A 154 2.00 -14.47 0.58
CA ALA A 154 2.04 -14.90 1.98
C ALA A 154 3.23 -14.40 2.83
N PRO A 155 4.49 -14.36 2.33
CA PRO A 155 5.61 -13.81 3.11
C PRO A 155 5.44 -12.32 3.46
N PHE A 156 4.84 -11.53 2.56
CA PHE A 156 4.62 -10.10 2.76
C PHE A 156 3.40 -9.84 3.63
N ILE A 157 2.36 -10.66 3.51
CA ILE A 157 1.21 -10.63 4.44
C ILE A 157 1.68 -10.91 5.86
N ALA A 158 2.51 -11.94 6.07
CA ALA A 158 3.06 -12.26 7.40
C ALA A 158 3.84 -11.06 7.97
N LYS A 159 4.64 -10.40 7.13
CA LYS A 159 5.37 -9.18 7.52
C LYS A 159 4.43 -8.01 7.86
N ALA A 160 3.37 -7.79 7.07
CA ALA A 160 2.42 -6.71 7.27
C ALA A 160 1.55 -6.90 8.52
N LEU A 161 1.14 -8.14 8.81
CA LEU A 161 0.35 -8.48 10.01
C LEU A 161 1.22 -8.53 11.28
N GLY A 162 2.52 -8.80 11.15
CA GLY A 162 3.47 -8.80 12.26
C GLY A 162 3.21 -9.90 13.31
N GLY A 163 3.84 -9.74 14.48
CA GLY A 163 3.68 -10.66 15.62
C GLY A 163 4.19 -12.08 15.32
N THR A 164 3.36 -13.09 15.61
CA THR A 164 3.66 -14.51 15.42
C THR A 164 3.28 -15.03 14.02
N ALA A 165 2.84 -14.15 13.12
CA ALA A 165 2.47 -14.53 11.77
C ALA A 165 3.67 -15.06 10.99
N THR A 166 3.54 -16.24 10.40
CA THR A 166 4.55 -16.83 9.51
C THR A 166 3.99 -16.98 8.11
N ALA A 167 4.86 -17.08 7.10
CA ALA A 167 4.40 -17.37 5.74
C ALA A 167 3.57 -18.66 5.66
N ASN A 168 3.87 -19.66 6.50
CA ASN A 168 3.12 -20.92 6.54
C ASN A 168 1.73 -20.73 7.16
N SER A 169 1.63 -20.03 8.31
CA SER A 169 0.33 -19.78 8.92
C SER A 169 -0.59 -18.95 8.02
N VAL A 170 -0.03 -18.01 7.25
CA VAL A 170 -0.79 -17.29 6.22
C VAL A 170 -1.25 -18.21 5.10
N ARG A 171 -0.39 -19.09 4.56
CA ARG A 171 -0.79 -20.06 3.52
C ARG A 171 -1.91 -20.96 4.00
N ASP A 172 -1.83 -21.45 5.23
CA ASP A 172 -2.86 -22.31 5.83
C ASP A 172 -4.18 -21.55 6.01
N ALA A 173 -4.11 -20.30 6.49
CA ALA A 173 -5.27 -19.42 6.61
C ALA A 173 -5.96 -19.20 5.25
N LEU A 174 -5.20 -18.87 4.20
CA LEU A 174 -5.71 -18.67 2.85
C LEU A 174 -6.30 -19.95 2.27
N ARG A 175 -5.63 -21.10 2.47
CA ARG A 175 -6.13 -22.41 2.01
C ARG A 175 -7.44 -22.79 2.71
N HIS A 176 -7.60 -22.43 3.98
CA HIS A 176 -8.84 -22.66 4.72
C HIS A 176 -9.96 -21.73 4.24
N ALA A 177 -9.67 -20.43 4.08
CA ALA A 177 -10.62 -19.43 3.60
C ALA A 177 -11.16 -19.78 2.21
N ARG A 178 -10.26 -20.09 1.26
CA ARG A 178 -10.62 -20.44 -0.12
C ARG A 178 -11.46 -21.72 -0.19
N ARG A 179 -11.11 -22.75 0.60
CA ARG A 179 -11.92 -23.98 0.67
C ARG A 179 -13.33 -23.72 1.19
N LYS A 180 -13.48 -22.91 2.24
CA LYS A 180 -14.79 -22.50 2.73
C LYS A 180 -15.57 -21.71 1.68
N ARG A 181 -14.91 -20.77 0.99
CA ARG A 181 -15.54 -20.03 -0.13
C ARG A 181 -16.04 -20.98 -1.21
N THR A 182 -15.23 -21.95 -1.64
CA THR A 182 -15.65 -22.94 -2.65
C THR A 182 -16.84 -23.78 -2.18
N LEU A 183 -16.87 -24.23 -0.92
CA LEU A 183 -18.01 -24.99 -0.39
C LEU A 183 -19.30 -24.16 -0.31
N LEU A 184 -19.19 -22.84 -0.20
CA LEU A 184 -20.35 -21.95 -0.03
C LEU A 184 -20.88 -21.38 -1.35
N PHE A 185 -20.00 -21.22 -2.35
CA PHE A 185 -20.34 -20.59 -3.64
C PHE A 185 -20.14 -21.53 -4.84
N GLY A 186 -19.45 -22.66 -4.68
CA GLY A 186 -19.19 -23.63 -5.73
C GLY A 186 -20.39 -24.51 -6.08
N ASP A 187 -21.34 -24.67 -5.15
CA ASP A 187 -22.58 -25.43 -5.39
C ASP A 187 -23.59 -24.68 -6.28
N ILE A 188 -23.32 -23.42 -6.66
CA ILE A 188 -24.23 -22.59 -7.49
C ILE A 188 -23.88 -22.68 -8.99
N ALA A 189 -22.73 -23.26 -9.36
CA ALA A 189 -22.27 -23.34 -10.75
C ALA A 189 -22.55 -24.69 -11.42
N GLY A 190 -23.38 -25.54 -10.81
CA GLY A 190 -23.72 -26.87 -11.30
C GLY A 190 -25.23 -27.11 -11.29
N ASP A 191 -25.97 -26.34 -12.07
CA ASP A 191 -27.28 -26.68 -12.65
C ASP A 191 -27.51 -25.88 -13.95
#